data_AF-A0A6M1E2I1-F1
#
_entry.id   AF-A0A6M1E2I1-F1
#
_cell.length_a   1.000
_cell.length_b   1.000
_cell.length_c   1.000
_cell.angle_alpha   90.00
_cell.angle_beta   90.00
_cell.angle_gamma   90.00
#
_symmetry.space_group_name_H-M   'P 1'
#
loop_
_entity.id
_entity.type
_entity.pdbx_description
1 polymer ?
#
loop_
_entity_poly.entity_id
_entity_poly.type
_entity_poly.pdbx_seq_one_letter_code
_entity_poly.pdbx_strand_id
1 'polypeptide(L)'
;MRFGVSLSISQIGGFVSGKSTKGGIDRGYGISTSTKMLCEGMNGKFFMFSGNSFTYMNATERDITELELPHVYWDGVIICLRIPNKIAPSFNYINYLE
;
A
#
# COMPACT_ATOMS: atom_id res chain seq x y z
N MET A 1 -2.43 -11.25 -20.97
CA MET A 1 -2.44 -10.43 -19.73
C MET A 1 -1.70 -11.24 -18.68
N ARG A 2 -0.39 -10.98 -18.47
CA ARG A 2 0.45 -11.75 -17.54
C ARG A 2 0.45 -11.08 -16.17
N PHE A 3 -0.12 -11.74 -15.16
CA PHE A 3 0.00 -11.37 -13.74
C PHE A 3 1.24 -12.03 -13.11
N GLY A 4 2.43 -11.77 -13.67
CA GLY A 4 3.69 -12.34 -13.19
C GLY A 4 4.76 -11.26 -13.06
N VAL A 5 4.50 -10.25 -12.21
CA VAL A 5 5.45 -9.16 -11.98
C VAL A 5 5.64 -9.01 -10.48
N SER A 6 6.77 -9.51 -9.98
CA SER A 6 7.30 -9.09 -8.68
C SER A 6 7.66 -7.60 -8.76
N LEU A 7 7.29 -6.82 -7.73
CA LEU A 7 7.56 -5.39 -7.67
C LEU A 7 8.80 -5.10 -6.83
N SER A 8 9.71 -4.30 -7.37
CA SER A 8 10.83 -3.71 -6.62
C SER A 8 10.37 -2.54 -5.73
N ILE A 9 11.26 -2.05 -4.86
CA ILE A 9 11.01 -0.87 -4.00
C ILE A 9 10.37 0.29 -4.78
N SER A 10 10.91 0.65 -5.94
CA SER A 10 10.40 1.79 -6.73
C SER A 10 9.00 1.56 -7.28
N GLN A 11 8.69 0.32 -7.64
CA GLN A 11 7.38 -0.08 -8.14
C GLN A 11 6.33 -0.14 -7.03
N ILE A 12 6.71 -0.62 -5.84
CA ILE A 12 5.87 -0.53 -4.64
C ILE A 12 5.61 0.95 -4.31
N GLY A 13 6.64 1.79 -4.34
CA GLY A 13 6.51 3.24 -4.12
C GLY A 13 5.58 3.91 -5.12
N GLY A 14 5.64 3.52 -6.39
CA GLY A 14 4.69 3.96 -7.42
C GLY A 14 3.26 3.52 -7.11
N PHE A 15 3.07 2.24 -6.77
CA PHE A 15 1.75 1.68 -6.46
C PHE A 15 1.06 2.39 -5.29
N VAL A 16 1.76 2.53 -4.16
CA VAL A 16 1.21 3.13 -2.93
C VAL A 16 0.98 4.64 -3.06
N SER A 17 1.72 5.30 -3.95
CA SER A 17 1.48 6.70 -4.31
C SER A 17 0.39 6.88 -5.37
N GLY A 18 -0.23 5.80 -5.83
CA GLY A 18 -1.29 5.87 -6.83
C GLY A 18 -0.80 6.17 -8.25
N LYS A 19 0.47 5.85 -8.57
CA LYS A 19 1.01 5.98 -9.92
C LYS A 19 0.64 4.76 -10.76
N SER A 20 -0.01 5.01 -11.90
CA SER A 20 -0.30 3.98 -12.91
C SER A 20 0.90 3.77 -13.84
N THR A 21 1.19 2.52 -14.20
CA THR A 21 2.19 2.15 -15.21
C THR A 21 1.72 2.37 -16.64
N LYS A 22 0.43 2.65 -16.86
CA LYS A 22 -0.13 3.02 -18.17
C LYS A 22 -0.16 4.54 -18.26
N GLY A 23 0.41 5.11 -19.33
CA GLY A 23 0.63 6.54 -19.55
C GLY A 23 -0.64 7.40 -19.62
N GLY A 24 -1.24 7.65 -18.46
CA GLY A 24 -2.32 8.59 -18.21
C GLY A 24 -2.30 8.95 -16.72
N ILE A 25 -2.34 10.25 -16.42
CA ILE A 25 -1.93 10.83 -15.13
C ILE A 25 -2.89 10.46 -13.98
N ASP A 26 -4.15 10.08 -14.25
CA ASP A 26 -5.21 10.21 -13.23
C ASP A 26 -6.04 8.93 -12.96
N ARG A 27 -5.43 7.76 -12.70
CA ARG A 27 -6.20 6.53 -12.40
C ARG A 27 -5.80 5.75 -11.14
N GLY A 28 -4.88 6.25 -10.32
CA GLY A 28 -4.42 5.50 -9.13
C GLY A 28 -4.75 6.10 -7.78
N TYR A 29 -5.63 7.12 -7.71
CA TYR A 29 -6.00 7.76 -6.46
C TYR A 29 -6.63 6.81 -5.43
N GLY A 30 -7.37 5.78 -5.86
CA GLY A 30 -8.04 4.87 -4.94
C GLY A 30 -7.10 4.17 -3.95
N ILE A 31 -5.88 3.80 -4.35
CA ILE A 31 -4.94 3.13 -3.45
C ILE A 31 -4.33 4.12 -2.46
N SER A 32 -3.90 5.29 -2.92
CA SER A 32 -3.29 6.30 -2.05
C SER A 32 -4.31 6.84 -1.04
N THR A 33 -5.52 7.19 -1.49
CA THR A 33 -6.60 7.70 -0.62
C THR A 33 -7.11 6.64 0.34
N SER A 34 -7.34 5.40 -0.11
CA SER A 34 -7.78 4.31 0.78
C SER A 34 -6.72 3.94 1.81
N THR A 35 -5.44 3.91 1.42
CA THR A 35 -4.33 3.63 2.35
C THR A 35 -4.19 4.76 3.37
N LYS A 36 -4.39 6.02 2.96
CA LYS A 36 -4.41 7.18 3.86
C LYS A 36 -5.59 7.11 4.82
N MET A 37 -6.80 6.83 4.33
CA MET A 37 -7.99 6.65 5.16
C MET A 37 -7.79 5.54 6.20
N LEU A 38 -7.29 4.39 5.76
CA LEU A 38 -7.01 3.25 6.62
C LEU A 38 -5.99 3.61 7.69
N CYS A 39 -4.81 4.12 7.30
CA CYS A 39 -3.69 4.32 8.21
C CYS A 39 -3.85 5.55 9.10
N GLU A 40 -4.20 6.71 8.53
CA GLU A 40 -4.30 7.98 9.27
C GLU A 40 -5.68 8.18 9.89
N GLY A 41 -6.74 7.83 9.16
CA GLY A 41 -8.12 8.07 9.62
C GLY A 41 -8.61 7.03 10.60
N MET A 42 -8.42 5.75 10.27
CA MET A 42 -8.93 4.65 11.10
C MET A 42 -7.88 4.14 12.10
N ASN A 43 -6.62 4.57 11.99
CA ASN A 43 -5.48 3.99 12.72
C ASN A 43 -5.28 2.49 12.39
N GLY A 44 -5.50 2.12 11.14
CA GLY A 44 -5.27 0.80 10.57
C GLY A 44 -3.80 0.55 10.23
N LYS A 45 -3.55 -0.57 9.55
CA LYS A 45 -2.21 -0.92 9.05
C LYS A 45 -2.32 -1.46 7.63
N PHE A 46 -1.36 -1.12 6.80
CA PHE A 46 -1.22 -1.65 5.45
C PHE A 46 0.13 -2.35 5.35
N PHE A 47 0.13 -3.53 4.76
CA PHE A 47 1.34 -4.27 4.44
C PHE A 47 1.23 -4.80 3.02
N MET A 48 2.32 -4.70 2.27
CA MET A 48 2.41 -5.26 0.94
C MET A 48 3.79 -5.89 0.74
N PHE A 49 3.83 -7.06 0.13
CA PHE A 49 5.05 -7.82 -0.14
C PHE A 49 5.02 -8.37 -1.55
N SER A 50 6.11 -8.17 -2.29
CA SER A 50 6.26 -8.62 -3.67
C SER A 50 7.74 -8.80 -4.02
N GLY A 51 8.09 -9.89 -4.70
CA GLY A 51 9.48 -10.26 -4.88
C GLY A 51 10.18 -10.41 -3.54
N ASN A 52 11.22 -9.61 -3.32
CA ASN A 52 11.91 -9.47 -2.04
C ASN A 52 11.64 -8.10 -1.37
N SER A 53 10.76 -7.27 -1.92
CA SER A 53 10.47 -5.93 -1.42
C SER A 53 9.16 -5.92 -0.65
N PHE A 54 9.11 -5.25 0.49
CA PHE A 54 7.88 -5.04 1.25
C PHE A 54 7.71 -3.59 1.69
N THR A 55 6.49 -3.24 2.06
CA THR A 55 6.17 -1.99 2.74
C THR A 55 5.25 -2.27 3.90
N TYR A 56 5.44 -1.48 4.95
CA TYR A 56 4.53 -1.42 6.08
C TYR A 56 4.16 0.03 6.32
N MET A 57 2.86 0.29 6.46
CA MET A 57 2.33 1.62 6.71
C MET A 57 1.36 1.62 7.87
N ASN A 58 1.44 2.68 8.66
CA ASN A 58 0.48 3.02 9.71
C ASN A 58 0.35 4.56 9.79
N ALA A 59 -0.26 5.07 10.86
CA ALA A 59 -0.48 6.51 11.02
C ALA A 59 0.81 7.34 11.03
N THR A 60 1.96 6.77 11.41
CA THR A 60 3.22 7.48 11.62
C THR A 60 4.38 6.97 10.75
N GLU A 61 4.30 5.73 10.28
CA GLU A 61 5.37 5.05 9.54
C GLU A 61 4.92 4.73 8.12
N ARG A 62 5.81 4.95 7.15
CA ARG A 62 5.61 4.62 5.73
C ARG A 62 6.94 4.25 5.09
N ASP A 63 7.40 3.05 5.40
CA ASP A 63 8.69 2.56 4.91
C ASP A 63 8.50 1.50 3.83
N ILE A 64 9.42 1.52 2.87
CA ILE A 64 9.56 0.48 1.83
C ILE A 64 10.97 -0.07 1.97
N THR A 65 11.09 -1.38 2.10
CA THR A 65 12.35 -2.05 2.41
C THR A 65 12.48 -3.31 1.59
N GLU A 66 13.72 -3.65 1.22
CA GLU A 66 14.05 -4.92 0.60
C GLU A 66 14.55 -5.89 1.67
N LEU A 67 14.07 -7.13 1.63
CA LEU A 67 14.52 -8.19 2.53
C LEU A 67 15.85 -8.74 2.02
N GLU A 68 16.90 -8.53 2.80
CA GLU A 68 18.20 -9.18 2.60
C GLU A 68 18.21 -10.61 3.17
N LEU A 69 17.19 -11.41 2.84
CA LEU A 69 17.06 -12.78 3.30
C LEU A 69 17.30 -13.75 2.13
N PRO A 70 18.25 -14.70 2.27
CA PRO A 70 18.47 -15.70 1.23
C PRO A 70 17.21 -16.55 1.06
N HIS A 71 16.87 -16.85 -0.19
CA HIS A 71 15.73 -17.69 -0.59
C HIS A 71 14.34 -17.14 -0.24
N VAL A 72 14.22 -15.89 0.17
CA VAL A 72 12.92 -15.22 0.36
C VAL A 72 12.60 -14.41 -0.89
N TYR A 73 11.74 -14.97 -1.75
CA TYR A 73 11.23 -14.30 -2.94
C TYR A 73 9.79 -14.74 -3.20
N TRP A 74 8.89 -13.77 -3.33
CA TRP A 74 7.48 -13.98 -3.60
C TRP A 74 7.12 -13.60 -5.03
N ASP A 75 6.85 -14.60 -5.87
CA ASP A 75 6.37 -14.37 -7.24
C ASP A 75 4.89 -13.95 -7.21
N GLY A 76 4.66 -12.64 -7.26
CA GLY A 76 3.35 -12.03 -7.16
C GLY A 76 3.29 -10.96 -6.08
N VAL A 77 2.08 -10.67 -5.58
CA VAL A 77 1.84 -9.63 -4.58
C VAL A 77 0.96 -10.17 -3.46
N ILE A 78 1.39 -10.02 -2.21
CA ILE A 78 0.56 -10.15 -1.01
C ILE A 78 0.20 -8.76 -0.52
N ILE A 79 -1.08 -8.54 -0.20
CA ILE A 79 -1.56 -7.34 0.50
C ILE A 79 -2.29 -7.78 1.77
N CYS A 80 -1.91 -7.20 2.89
CA CYS A 80 -2.56 -7.39 4.18
C CYS A 80 -3.06 -6.05 4.71
N LEU A 81 -4.30 -6.03 5.18
CA LEU A 81 -4.97 -4.85 5.70
C LEU A 81 -5.42 -5.13 7.13
N ARG A 82 -5.04 -4.29 8.09
CA ARG A 82 -5.63 -4.28 9.42
C ARG A 82 -6.67 -3.18 9.48
N ILE A 83 -7.94 -3.55 9.39
CA ILE A 83 -9.08 -2.68 9.68
C ILE A 83 -9.34 -2.72 11.19
N PRO A 84 -9.27 -1.59 11.91
CA PRO A 84 -9.50 -1.58 13.36
C PRO A 84 -10.95 -1.81 13.73
N ASN A 85 -11.18 -2.64 14.76
CA ASN A 85 -12.53 -2.93 15.27
C ASN A 85 -13.17 -1.75 16.02
N LYS A 86 -12.36 -0.78 16.45
CA LYS A 86 -12.80 0.46 17.10
C LYS A 86 -12.20 1.63 16.34
N ILE A 87 -13.08 2.45 15.79
CA ILE A 87 -12.73 3.66 15.04
C ILE A 87 -13.11 4.86 15.92
N ALA A 88 -12.30 5.93 15.87
CA ALA A 88 -12.60 7.14 16.62
C ALA A 88 -13.96 7.72 16.18
N PRO A 89 -14.81 8.22 17.11
CA PRO A 89 -16.09 8.84 16.74
C PRO A 89 -15.94 10.07 15.83
N SER A 90 -14.77 10.71 15.86
CA SER A 90 -14.42 11.85 15.00
C SER A 90 -14.00 11.44 13.58
N PHE A 91 -13.87 10.14 13.29
CA PHE A 91 -13.53 9.68 11.95
C PHE A 91 -14.65 10.03 10.97
N ASN A 92 -14.27 10.70 9.88
CA ASN A 92 -15.16 11.02 8.78
C ASN A 92 -14.49 10.61 7.47
N TYR A 93 -15.05 9.59 6.81
CA TYR A 93 -14.52 9.07 5.54
C TYR A 93 -14.57 10.12 4.41
N ILE A 94 -15.46 11.11 4.50
CA ILE A 94 -15.56 12.20 3.51
C ILE A 94 -14.25 12.98 3.41
N ASN A 95 -13.49 13.09 4.50
CA ASN A 95 -12.19 13.77 4.52
C ASN A 95 -11.11 13.05 3.66
N TYR A 96 -11.41 11.84 3.18
CA TYR A 96 -10.51 11.01 2.39
C TYR A 96 -11.10 10.65 1.02
N LEU A 97 -12.28 11.17 0.70
CA LEU A 97 -12.79 11.18 -0.66
C LEU A 97 -12.11 12.34 -1.39
N GLU A 98 -11.57 12.06 -2.57
CA GLU A 98 -11.28 13.10 -3.57
C GLU A 98 -12.54 13.40 -4.37
#